data_AF-A0A800BWJ2-F1
#
_entry.id   AF-A0A800BWJ2-F1
#
_cell.length_a   1.000
_cell.length_b   1.000
_cell.length_c   1.000
_cell.angle_alpha   90.00
_cell.angle_beta   90.00
_cell.angle_gamma   90.00
#
_symmetry.space_group_name_H-M   'P 1'
#
loop_
_entity.id
_entity.type
_entity.pdbx_description
1 polymer ?
#
loop_
_entity_poly.entity_id
_entity_poly.type
_entity_poly.pdbx_seq_one_letter_code
_entity_poly.pdbx_strand_id
1 'polypeptide(L)'
;MSWHGFAGFREIPMAKADFFEIQRRFTQAIRQQQPYQPPPGSLAIEPRRVAVYQRLFLNTVSQFFASTYPVCHAVLGTQRWQSLMRDFLASHAASTPYFHFLGRELLT
;
A
#
# COMPACT_ATOMS: atom_id res chain seq x y z
N MET A 1 41.92 -1.91 -16.62
CA MET A 1 40.56 -1.92 -17.18
C MET A 1 39.79 -0.74 -16.61
N SER A 2 39.77 0.37 -17.35
CA SER A 2 39.13 1.63 -16.96
C SER A 2 37.72 1.70 -17.56
N TRP A 3 36.70 1.60 -16.72
CA TRP A 3 35.32 1.87 -17.12
C TRP A 3 35.11 3.39 -17.26
N HIS A 4 34.90 3.87 -18.48
CA HIS A 4 34.42 5.22 -18.77
C HIS A 4 32.89 5.12 -18.92
N GLY A 5 32.14 5.45 -17.87
CA GLY A 5 30.70 5.27 -17.81
C GLY A 5 29.94 6.54 -17.43
N PHE A 6 29.14 7.04 -18.37
CA PHE A 6 27.94 7.86 -18.16
C PHE A 6 28.09 9.20 -17.42
N ALA A 7 28.75 10.17 -18.08
CA ALA A 7 28.47 11.59 -17.85
C ALA A 7 27.11 11.93 -18.49
N GLY A 8 26.04 12.04 -17.68
CA GLY A 8 24.74 12.42 -18.23
C GLY A 8 23.52 12.34 -17.32
N PHE A 9 23.64 11.99 -16.04
CA PHE A 9 22.54 12.25 -15.09
C PHE A 9 22.74 13.67 -14.54
N ARG A 10 22.25 14.67 -15.30
CA ARG A 10 22.05 16.01 -14.74
C ARG A 10 21.27 15.84 -13.44
N GLU A 11 21.88 16.23 -12.33
CA GLU A 11 21.20 16.39 -11.05
C GLU A 11 19.95 17.24 -11.31
N ILE A 12 18.78 16.61 -11.26
CA ILE A 12 17.51 17.33 -11.36
C ILE A 12 17.48 18.23 -10.12
N PRO A 13 17.46 19.57 -10.28
CA PRO A 13 17.39 20.47 -9.14
C PRO A 13 16.03 20.24 -8.49
N MET A 14 16.09 19.54 -7.39
CA MET A 14 14.96 19.12 -6.62
C MET A 14 14.55 20.30 -5.73
N ALA A 15 13.53 21.02 -6.15
CA ALA A 15 12.49 21.31 -5.17
C ALA A 15 11.78 19.97 -4.86
N LYS A 16 12.49 19.03 -4.21
CA LYS A 16 12.03 17.66 -3.96
C LYS A 16 10.81 17.75 -3.07
N ALA A 17 9.63 17.44 -3.59
CA ALA A 17 8.63 16.86 -2.72
C ALA A 17 9.32 15.72 -1.97
N ASP A 18 9.39 15.81 -0.65
CA ASP A 18 10.10 14.85 0.19
C ASP A 18 9.72 13.42 -0.24
N PHE A 19 10.73 12.58 -0.48
CA PHE A 19 10.48 11.20 -0.90
C PHE A 19 9.59 10.48 0.12
N PHE A 20 9.74 10.80 1.40
CA PHE A 20 8.88 10.30 2.46
C PHE A 20 7.43 10.77 2.31
N GLU A 21 7.19 12.02 1.88
CA GLU A 21 5.84 12.53 1.64
C GLU A 21 5.18 11.86 0.43
N ILE A 22 5.94 11.59 -0.64
CA ILE A 22 5.46 10.80 -1.78
C ILE A 22 5.04 9.40 -1.32
N GLN A 23 5.91 8.70 -0.57
CA GLN A 23 5.62 7.36 -0.05
C GLN A 23 4.40 7.37 0.89
N ARG A 24 4.30 8.36 1.78
CA ARG A 24 3.18 8.49 2.72
C ARG A 24 1.86 8.68 1.99
N ARG A 25 1.77 9.61 1.03
CA ARG A 25 0.53 9.84 0.27
C ARG A 25 0.16 8.65 -0.60
N PHE A 26 1.15 8.00 -1.23
CA PHE A 26 0.91 6.83 -2.07
C PHE A 26 0.38 5.65 -1.25
N THR A 27 1.03 5.33 -0.12
CA THR A 27 0.60 4.25 0.76
C THR A 27 -0.74 4.56 1.43
N GLN A 28 -1.01 5.82 1.80
CA GLN A 28 -2.31 6.25 2.30
C GLN A 28 -3.43 6.01 1.27
N ALA A 29 -3.21 6.37 -0.01
CA ALA A 29 -4.17 6.13 -1.08
C ALA A 29 -4.47 4.64 -1.30
N ILE A 30 -3.44 3.77 -1.17
CA ILE A 30 -3.62 2.31 -1.23
C ILE A 30 -4.45 1.82 -0.05
N ARG A 31 -4.13 2.24 1.17
CA ARG A 31 -4.76 1.76 2.40
C ARG A 31 -6.21 2.22 2.55
N GLN A 32 -6.48 3.48 2.23
CA GLN A 32 -7.82 4.08 2.32
C GLN A 32 -8.68 3.84 1.07
N GLN A 33 -8.12 3.22 0.02
CA GLN A 33 -8.79 3.00 -1.27
C GLN A 33 -9.34 4.31 -1.88
N GLN A 34 -8.58 5.39 -1.74
CA GLN A 34 -8.94 6.73 -2.22
C GLN A 34 -8.06 7.15 -3.40
N PRO A 35 -8.51 8.11 -4.24
CA PRO A 35 -7.67 8.65 -5.30
C PRO A 35 -6.33 9.17 -4.76
N TYR A 36 -5.22 8.82 -5.42
CA TYR A 36 -3.90 9.34 -5.07
C TYR A 36 -3.79 10.82 -5.40
N GLN A 37 -3.38 11.62 -4.42
CA GLN A 37 -3.11 13.04 -4.57
C GLN A 37 -1.60 13.30 -4.45
N PRO A 38 -0.87 13.47 -5.56
CA PRO A 38 0.57 13.69 -5.51
C PRO A 38 0.92 14.99 -4.76
N PRO A 39 2.04 15.05 -4.03
CA PRO A 39 2.52 16.29 -3.45
C PRO A 39 2.92 17.29 -4.55
N PRO A 40 2.82 18.61 -4.30
CA PRO A 40 3.23 19.65 -5.26
C PRO A 40 4.67 19.45 -5.74
N GLY A 41 4.92 19.63 -7.03
CA GLY A 41 6.25 19.47 -7.63
C GLY A 41 6.69 18.00 -7.84
N SER A 42 5.82 17.02 -7.57
CA SER A 42 6.07 15.61 -7.91
C SER A 42 5.36 15.19 -9.20
N LEU A 43 5.87 14.12 -9.82
CA LEU A 43 5.23 13.52 -11.00
C LEU A 43 3.91 12.85 -10.62
N ALA A 44 2.85 13.16 -11.36
CA ALA A 44 1.56 12.48 -11.20
C ALA A 44 1.66 11.01 -11.65
N ILE A 45 0.99 10.12 -10.93
CA ILE A 45 0.83 8.71 -11.32
C ILE A 45 -0.54 8.55 -11.97
N GLU A 46 -0.60 7.83 -13.09
CA GLU A 46 -1.85 7.51 -13.78
C GLU A 46 -2.84 6.80 -12.83
N PRO A 47 -4.10 7.28 -12.69
CA PRO A 47 -5.07 6.71 -11.76
C PRO A 47 -5.28 5.20 -11.90
N ARG A 48 -5.22 4.69 -13.14
CA ARG A 48 -5.34 3.25 -13.43
C ARG A 48 -4.24 2.44 -12.73
N ARG A 49 -3.01 2.94 -12.67
CA ARG A 49 -1.88 2.25 -12.01
C ARG A 49 -2.08 2.18 -10.51
N VAL A 50 -2.55 3.27 -9.89
CA VAL A 50 -2.88 3.30 -8.46
C VAL A 50 -3.98 2.29 -8.13
N ALA A 51 -5.02 2.21 -8.98
CA ALA A 51 -6.13 1.27 -8.82
C ALA A 51 -5.69 -0.22 -8.91
N VAL A 52 -4.61 -0.52 -9.63
CA VAL A 52 -4.02 -1.86 -9.62
C VAL A 52 -3.44 -2.18 -8.24
N TYR A 53 -2.63 -1.28 -7.66
CA TYR A 53 -2.04 -1.49 -6.35
C TYR A 53 -3.09 -1.55 -5.23
N GLN A 54 -4.11 -0.70 -5.28
CA GLN A 54 -5.25 -0.71 -4.35
C GLN A 54 -5.92 -2.08 -4.29
N ARG A 55 -6.25 -2.66 -5.46
CA ARG A 55 -6.89 -3.97 -5.54
C ARG A 55 -5.95 -5.10 -5.15
N LEU A 56 -4.71 -5.08 -5.64
CA LEU A 56 -3.71 -6.11 -5.34
C LEU A 56 -3.53 -6.24 -3.83
N PHE A 57 -3.27 -5.12 -3.16
CA PHE A 57 -2.95 -5.12 -1.74
C PHE A 57 -4.14 -5.57 -0.87
N LEU A 58 -5.33 -5.03 -1.13
CA LEU A 58 -6.56 -5.45 -0.43
C LEU A 58 -6.82 -6.95 -0.62
N ASN A 59 -6.72 -7.44 -1.85
CA ASN A 59 -6.98 -8.85 -2.16
C ASN A 59 -5.97 -9.77 -1.47
N THR A 60 -4.68 -9.44 -1.52
CA THR A 60 -3.62 -10.23 -0.88
C THR A 60 -3.83 -10.32 0.62
N VAL A 61 -4.08 -9.19 1.29
CA VAL A 61 -4.30 -9.15 2.75
C VAL A 61 -5.59 -9.88 3.12
N SER A 62 -6.68 -9.62 2.40
CA SER A 62 -7.97 -10.30 2.61
C SER A 62 -7.86 -11.81 2.46
N GLN A 63 -7.16 -12.31 1.44
CA GLN A 63 -6.99 -13.76 1.21
C GLN A 63 -6.12 -14.40 2.28
N PHE A 64 -5.05 -13.72 2.71
CA PHE A 64 -4.20 -14.19 3.79
C PHE A 64 -4.96 -14.32 5.12
N PHE A 65 -5.77 -13.31 5.48
CA PHE A 65 -6.60 -13.41 6.67
C PHE A 65 -7.72 -14.44 6.53
N ALA A 66 -8.29 -14.62 5.33
CA ALA A 66 -9.35 -15.60 5.12
C ALA A 66 -8.82 -17.04 5.26
N SER A 67 -7.59 -17.29 4.82
CA SER A 67 -6.94 -18.60 5.02
C SER A 67 -6.50 -18.81 6.47
N THR A 68 -6.12 -17.74 7.18
CA THR A 68 -5.73 -17.79 8.60
C THR A 68 -6.95 -17.95 9.53
N TYR A 69 -8.11 -17.38 9.16
CA TYR A 69 -9.34 -17.36 9.93
C TYR A 69 -10.54 -17.90 9.14
N PRO A 70 -10.51 -19.16 8.66
CA PRO A 70 -11.50 -19.69 7.72
C PRO A 70 -12.91 -19.76 8.32
N VAL A 71 -13.03 -20.06 9.62
CA VAL A 71 -14.32 -20.10 10.32
C VAL A 71 -14.92 -18.69 10.43
N CYS A 72 -14.12 -17.69 10.83
CA CYS A 72 -14.59 -16.31 10.91
C CYS A 72 -15.00 -15.77 9.54
N HIS A 73 -14.22 -16.05 8.49
CA HIS A 73 -14.55 -15.70 7.11
C HIS A 73 -15.89 -16.30 6.68
N ALA A 74 -16.13 -17.59 6.97
CA ALA A 74 -17.38 -18.26 6.65
C ALA A 74 -18.59 -17.69 7.39
N VAL A 75 -18.45 -17.38 8.68
CA VAL A 75 -19.53 -16.81 9.51
C VAL A 75 -19.89 -15.39 9.09
N LEU A 76 -18.90 -14.55 8.77
CA LEU A 76 -19.12 -13.17 8.34
C LEU A 76 -19.70 -13.09 6.92
N GLY A 77 -19.32 -14.04 6.05
CA GLY A 77 -19.62 -14.00 4.63
C GLY A 77 -18.87 -12.88 3.90
N THR A 78 -18.88 -12.95 2.57
CA THR A 78 -18.01 -12.15 1.69
C THR A 78 -18.15 -10.64 1.92
N GLN A 79 -19.38 -10.12 2.02
CA GLN A 79 -19.61 -8.67 2.09
C GLN A 79 -19.08 -8.06 3.39
N ARG A 80 -19.38 -8.68 4.53
CA ARG A 80 -18.92 -8.20 5.85
C ARG A 80 -17.42 -8.39 6.00
N TRP A 81 -16.88 -9.50 5.51
CA TRP A 81 -15.44 -9.72 5.48
C TRP A 81 -14.70 -8.63 4.70
N GLN A 82 -15.16 -8.33 3.48
CA GLN A 82 -14.55 -7.28 2.66
C GLN A 82 -14.64 -5.90 3.32
N SER A 83 -15.71 -5.61 4.07
CA SER A 83 -15.78 -4.38 4.87
C SER A 83 -14.74 -4.36 5.98
N LEU A 84 -14.68 -5.43 6.79
CA LEU A 84 -13.72 -5.59 7.87
C LEU A 84 -12.27 -5.41 7.38
N MET A 85 -11.92 -6.01 6.23
CA MET A 85 -10.59 -5.88 5.66
C MET A 85 -10.27 -4.46 5.18
N ARG A 86 -11.24 -3.74 4.60
CA ARG A 86 -11.05 -2.32 4.23
C ARG A 86 -10.84 -1.46 5.46
N ASP A 87 -11.64 -1.67 6.51
CA ASP A 87 -11.55 -0.90 7.74
C ASP A 87 -10.21 -1.17 8.45
N PHE A 88 -9.82 -2.44 8.55
CA PHE A 88 -8.51 -2.85 9.07
C PHE A 88 -7.37 -2.19 8.29
N LEU A 89 -7.37 -2.26 6.96
CA LEU A 89 -6.31 -1.63 6.16
C LEU A 89 -6.25 -0.11 6.32
N ALA A 90 -7.40 0.55 6.48
CA ALA A 90 -7.47 2.00 6.63
C ALA A 90 -6.90 2.46 7.98
N SER A 91 -7.18 1.76 9.08
CA SER A 91 -6.86 2.20 10.44
C SER A 91 -5.61 1.55 11.05
N HIS A 92 -5.27 0.31 10.66
CA HIS A 92 -4.33 -0.51 11.41
C HIS A 92 -2.85 -0.21 11.13
N ALA A 93 -2.16 0.41 12.06
CA ALA A 93 -0.71 0.57 11.98
C ALA A 93 -0.02 -0.76 12.34
N ALA A 94 0.50 -1.45 11.33
CA ALA A 94 1.21 -2.71 11.55
C ALA A 94 2.40 -2.51 12.49
N SER A 95 2.48 -3.31 13.55
CA SER A 95 3.55 -3.21 14.55
C SER A 95 4.82 -3.94 14.11
N THR A 96 4.72 -4.73 13.03
CA THR A 96 5.80 -5.54 12.50
C THR A 96 5.81 -5.53 10.96
N PRO A 97 7.00 -5.48 10.33
CA PRO A 97 7.12 -5.64 8.88
C PRO A 97 6.94 -7.10 8.43
N TYR A 98 6.89 -8.05 9.37
CA TYR A 98 6.86 -9.47 9.05
C TYR A 98 5.43 -9.96 8.77
N PHE A 99 5.18 -10.31 7.51
CA PHE A 99 3.84 -10.69 7.03
C PHE A 99 3.17 -11.83 7.83
N HIS A 100 3.93 -12.85 8.22
CA HIS A 100 3.40 -13.97 9.01
C HIS A 100 2.88 -13.57 10.40
N PHE A 101 3.36 -12.46 10.96
CA PHE A 101 2.88 -11.97 12.25
C PHE A 101 1.66 -11.05 12.15
N LEU A 102 1.35 -10.50 10.96
CA LEU A 102 0.16 -9.67 10.74
C LEU A 102 -1.13 -10.41 11.09
N GLY A 103 -1.14 -11.76 10.95
CA GLY A 103 -2.24 -12.61 11.39
C GLY A 103 -2.73 -12.25 12.79
N ARG A 104 -1.79 -12.10 13.74
CA ARG A 104 -2.07 -11.85 15.16
C ARG A 104 -2.66 -10.47 15.42
N GLU A 105 -2.39 -9.50 14.55
CA GLU A 105 -2.78 -8.11 14.76
C GLU A 105 -4.24 -7.84 14.38
N LEU A 106 -4.92 -8.75 13.67
CA LEU A 106 -6.35 -8.60 13.37
C LEU A 106 -7.24 -8.62 14.63
N LEU A 107 -6.75 -9.21 15.71
CA LEU A 107 -7.48 -9.39 16.97
C LEU A 107 -7.25 -8.25 17.98
N THR A 108 -6.51 -7.22 17.59
CA THR A 108 -6.14 -6.06 18.44
C THR A 108 -7.00 -4.87 18.08
#